data_AF-A0A6N8VY24-F1
#
_entry.id   AF-A0A6N8VY24-F1
#
_cell.length_a   1.000
_cell.length_b   1.000
_cell.length_c   1.000
_cell.angle_alpha   90.00
_cell.angle_beta   90.00
_cell.angle_gamma   90.00
#
_symmetry.space_group_name_H-M   'P 1'
#
loop_
_entity.id
_entity.type
_entity.pdbx_description
1 polymer ?
#
loop_
_entity_poly.entity_id
_entity_poly.type
_entity_poly.pdbx_seq_one_letter_code
_entity_poly.pdbx_strand_id
1 'polypeptide(L)'
;GWGRVEVTLAAPGTFGGRRPRVIKIGFAEDDGFHRLQRLRSHLDGALAEIGVETEPGTFRPHLTQGRVRRQATREELAAIRAAVAAAPPLHGTTSIERVALVESTLLSDGPRYRRVAFAEL
;
A
#
# COMPACT_ATOMS: atom_id res chain seq x y z
N GLY A 1 -14.03 -11.87 15.12
CA GLY A 1 -13.75 -11.48 13.72
C GLY A 1 -13.02 -10.16 13.72
N TRP A 2 -12.35 -9.85 12.63
CA TRP A 2 -11.74 -8.54 12.40
C TRP A 2 -12.80 -7.47 12.15
N GLY A 3 -13.97 -7.80 11.60
CA GLY A 3 -15.02 -6.86 11.24
C GLY A 3 -14.57 -5.82 10.22
N ARG A 4 -15.51 -5.00 9.74
CA ARG A 4 -15.22 -3.84 8.89
C ARG A 4 -14.16 -2.94 9.57
N VAL A 5 -13.16 -2.51 8.80
CA VAL A 5 -12.10 -1.59 9.24
C VAL A 5 -12.28 -0.27 8.50
N GLU A 6 -12.78 0.75 9.19
CA GLU A 6 -12.77 2.12 8.67
C GLU A 6 -11.34 2.67 8.69
N VAL A 7 -10.95 3.36 7.63
CA VAL A 7 -9.65 4.04 7.51
C VAL A 7 -9.83 5.41 6.90
N THR A 8 -9.06 6.37 7.37
CA THR A 8 -9.01 7.72 6.81
C THR A 8 -7.85 7.85 5.84
N LEU A 9 -8.08 8.36 4.63
CA LEU A 9 -7.01 8.63 3.68
C LEU A 9 -6.13 9.78 4.19
N ALA A 10 -4.81 9.60 4.11
CA ALA A 10 -3.85 10.67 4.38
C ALA A 10 -3.48 11.41 3.10
N ALA A 11 -2.77 12.54 3.26
CA ALA A 11 -2.20 13.26 2.14
C ALA A 11 -1.30 12.37 1.25
N PRO A 12 -1.24 12.63 -0.07
CA PRO A 12 -0.30 11.97 -0.95
C PRO A 12 1.15 12.10 -0.46
N GLY A 13 1.95 11.08 -0.74
CA GLY A 13 3.34 11.04 -0.32
C GLY A 13 4.19 10.17 -1.23
N THR A 14 5.46 10.02 -0.86
CA THR A 14 6.40 9.16 -1.59
C THR A 14 7.17 8.22 -0.68
N PHE A 15 7.63 7.11 -1.25
CA PHE A 15 8.71 6.30 -0.67
C PHE A 15 10.01 6.52 -1.46
N GLY A 16 11.16 6.47 -0.77
CA GLY A 16 12.48 6.68 -1.37
C GLY A 16 13.16 8.01 -1.00
N GLY A 17 12.52 8.83 -0.16
CA GLY A 17 13.09 10.09 0.34
C GLY A 17 13.42 11.07 -0.79
N ARG A 18 14.67 11.55 -0.84
CA ARG A 18 15.13 12.50 -1.88
C ARG A 18 15.03 11.95 -3.30
N ARG A 19 15.02 10.62 -3.49
CA ARG A 19 14.82 9.97 -4.79
C ARG A 19 13.54 9.13 -4.73
N PRO A 20 12.36 9.74 -4.94
CA PRO A 20 11.10 9.02 -4.85
C PRO A 20 11.06 7.87 -5.86
N ARG A 21 10.64 6.69 -5.39
CA ARG A 21 10.44 5.49 -6.22
C ARG A 21 8.97 5.10 -6.35
N VAL A 22 8.16 5.46 -5.35
CA VAL A 22 6.73 5.16 -5.30
C VAL A 22 6.00 6.43 -4.91
N ILE A 23 4.93 6.74 -5.64
CA ILE A 23 3.92 7.73 -5.29
C ILE A 23 2.77 6.96 -4.63
N LYS A 24 2.34 7.41 -3.46
CA LYS A 24 1.34 6.71 -2.66
C LYS A 24 0.31 7.66 -2.05
N ILE A 25 -0.82 7.09 -1.67
CA ILE A 25 -1.72 7.65 -0.67
C ILE A 25 -1.55 6.82 0.60
N GLY A 26 -1.31 7.48 1.73
CA GLY A 26 -1.26 6.82 3.04
C GLY A 26 -2.63 6.73 3.69
N PHE A 27 -2.67 6.20 4.90
CA PHE A 27 -3.81 6.35 5.81
C PHE A 27 -3.38 7.18 7.02
N ALA A 28 -4.31 7.90 7.64
CA ALA A 28 -4.06 8.61 8.90
C ALA A 28 -3.69 7.60 9.99
N GLU A 29 -2.83 7.97 10.93
CA GLU A 29 -2.43 7.10 12.05
C GLU A 29 -3.52 7.09 13.14
N ASP A 30 -4.68 6.55 12.77
CA ASP A 30 -5.85 6.35 13.60
C ASP A 30 -6.06 4.86 13.97
N ASP A 31 -7.15 4.54 14.67
CA ASP A 31 -7.47 3.17 15.07
C ASP A 31 -7.54 2.21 13.88
N GLY A 32 -8.05 2.67 12.73
CA GLY A 32 -8.14 1.91 11.50
C GLY A 32 -6.76 1.48 10.99
N PHE A 33 -5.83 2.43 10.94
CA PHE A 33 -4.43 2.16 10.58
C PHE A 33 -3.79 1.11 11.48
N HIS A 34 -3.94 1.23 12.79
CA HIS A 34 -3.36 0.26 13.72
C HIS A 34 -4.05 -1.12 13.64
N ARG A 35 -5.35 -1.16 13.32
CA ARG A 35 -6.05 -2.43 13.03
C ARG A 35 -5.47 -3.12 11.79
N LEU A 36 -5.16 -2.38 10.72
CA LEU A 36 -4.50 -2.94 9.54
C LEU A 36 -3.10 -3.49 9.83
N GLN A 37 -2.34 -2.82 10.69
CA GLN A 37 -1.03 -3.34 11.13
C GLN A 37 -1.17 -4.68 11.87
N ARG A 38 -2.13 -4.78 12.80
CA ARG A 38 -2.40 -6.04 13.51
C ARG A 38 -2.89 -7.13 12.56
N LEU A 39 -3.76 -6.80 11.60
CA LEU A 39 -4.24 -7.74 10.59
C LEU A 39 -3.09 -8.30 9.77
N ARG A 40 -2.20 -7.43 9.29
CA ARG A 40 -1.00 -7.86 8.55
C ARG A 40 -0.12 -8.78 9.40
N SER A 41 0.18 -8.42 10.64
CA SER A 41 1.01 -9.26 11.52
C SER A 41 0.39 -10.63 11.81
N HIS A 42 -0.94 -10.70 11.97
CA HIS A 42 -1.64 -11.97 12.13
C HIS A 42 -1.54 -12.84 10.87
N LEU A 43 -1.70 -12.23 9.68
CA LEU A 43 -1.52 -12.94 8.41
C LEU A 43 -0.08 -13.43 8.24
N ASP A 44 0.92 -12.61 8.58
CA ASP A 44 2.34 -13.01 8.53
C ASP A 44 2.60 -14.25 9.42
N GLY A 45 2.06 -14.27 10.65
CA GLY A 45 2.17 -15.44 11.54
C GLY A 45 1.58 -16.71 10.93
N ALA A 46 0.34 -16.65 10.43
CA ALA A 46 -0.33 -17.79 9.81
C ALA A 46 0.36 -18.27 8.52
N LEU A 47 0.91 -17.34 7.73
CA LEU A 47 1.69 -17.65 6.52
C LEU A 47 3.02 -18.35 6.87
N ALA A 48 3.70 -17.90 7.93
CA ALA A 48 4.93 -18.51 8.38
C ALA A 48 4.74 -19.96 8.85
N GLU A 49 3.62 -20.28 9.52
CA GLU A 49 3.29 -21.64 9.97
C GLU A 49 3.19 -22.65 8.81
N ILE A 50 2.83 -22.19 7.60
CA ILE A 50 2.74 -23.02 6.39
C ILE A 50 3.97 -22.87 5.47
N GLY A 51 5.04 -22.24 5.96
CA GLY A 51 6.32 -22.11 5.25
C GLY A 51 6.38 -21.01 4.20
N VAL A 52 5.46 -20.03 4.24
CA VAL A 52 5.53 -18.84 3.38
C VAL A 52 6.39 -17.78 4.04
N GLU A 53 7.44 -17.34 3.35
CA GLU A 53 8.32 -16.27 3.83
C GLU A 53 7.58 -14.93 3.91
N THR A 54 7.74 -14.25 5.04
CA THR A 54 7.10 -12.95 5.32
C THR A 54 8.12 -11.83 5.28
N GLU A 55 7.71 -10.66 4.78
CA GLU A 55 8.58 -9.49 4.76
C GLU A 55 8.81 -8.93 6.19
N PRO A 56 10.08 -8.70 6.60
CA PRO A 56 10.36 -8.13 7.90
C PRO A 56 10.06 -6.62 7.96
N GLY A 57 9.71 -6.13 9.15
CA GLY A 57 9.57 -4.71 9.45
C GLY A 57 8.13 -4.23 9.66
N THR A 58 7.99 -2.93 9.96
CA THR A 58 6.67 -2.35 10.24
C THR A 58 5.86 -2.22 8.96
N PHE A 59 4.69 -2.87 8.91
CA PHE A 59 3.73 -2.67 7.85
C PHE A 59 3.27 -1.21 7.81
N ARG A 60 3.40 -0.58 6.63
CA ARG A 60 2.93 0.79 6.36
C ARG A 60 1.84 0.71 5.29
N PRO A 61 0.56 0.57 5.67
CA PRO A 61 -0.53 0.45 4.71
C PRO A 61 -0.58 1.69 3.81
N HIS A 62 -0.72 1.47 2.52
CA HIS A 62 -0.75 2.54 1.51
C HIS A 62 -1.41 2.05 0.22
N LEU A 63 -1.88 2.99 -0.58
CA LEU A 63 -2.34 2.76 -1.95
C LEU A 63 -1.28 3.31 -2.91
N THR A 64 -0.61 2.43 -3.65
CA THR A 64 0.34 2.84 -4.69
C THR A 64 -0.43 3.48 -5.85
N GLN A 65 -0.10 4.74 -6.16
CA GLN A 65 -0.69 5.48 -7.29
C GLN A 65 0.20 5.42 -8.53
N GLY A 66 1.51 5.26 -8.33
CA GLY A 66 2.45 5.17 -9.43
C GLY A 66 3.86 4.84 -8.96
N ARG A 67 4.67 4.36 -9.90
CA ARG A 67 6.10 4.10 -9.69
C ARG A 67 6.90 5.06 -10.56
N VAL A 68 7.91 5.66 -9.96
CA VAL A 68 8.82 6.55 -10.69
C VAL A 68 9.77 5.70 -11.52
N ARG A 69 9.96 6.06 -12.78
CA ARG A 69 10.87 5.34 -13.69
C ARG A 69 12.29 5.38 -13.14
N ARG A 70 13.03 4.27 -13.26
CA ARG A 70 14.39 4.13 -12.72
C ARG A 70 15.36 5.16 -13.29
N GLN A 71 15.15 5.57 -14.53
CA GLN A 71 15.98 6.51 -15.28
C GLN A 71 15.52 7.98 -15.16
N ALA A 72 14.60 8.29 -14.23
CA ALA A 72 14.11 9.66 -14.07
C ALA A 72 15.25 10.63 -13.73
N THR A 73 15.26 11.79 -14.40
CA THR A 73 16.27 12.84 -14.19
C THR A 73 16.11 13.53 -12.84
N ARG A 74 17.09 14.34 -12.44
CA ARG A 74 16.99 15.08 -11.16
C ARG A 74 15.84 16.08 -11.19
N GLU A 75 15.63 16.70 -12.34
CA GLU A 75 14.57 17.67 -12.62
C GLU A 75 13.19 16.99 -12.54
N GLU A 76 13.03 15.83 -13.18
CA GLU A 76 11.79 15.04 -13.10
C GLU A 76 11.49 14.59 -11.66
N LEU A 77 12.51 14.11 -10.94
CA LEU A 77 12.35 13.72 -9.53
C LEU A 77 11.94 14.92 -8.66
N ALA A 78 12.49 16.10 -8.92
CA ALA A 78 12.13 17.33 -8.22
C ALA A 78 10.69 17.75 -8.53
N ALA A 79 10.29 17.72 -9.80
CA ALA A 79 8.93 18.00 -10.23
C ALA A 79 7.92 17.04 -9.60
N ILE A 80 8.21 15.74 -9.54
CA ILE A 80 7.36 14.74 -8.87
C ILE A 80 7.20 15.07 -7.38
N ARG A 81 8.29 15.39 -6.67
CA ARG A 81 8.21 15.76 -5.25
C ARG A 81 7.37 17.02 -5.04
N ALA A 82 7.58 18.04 -5.88
CA ALA A 82 6.82 19.29 -5.79
C ALA A 82 5.33 19.06 -6.06
N ALA A 83 4.98 18.27 -7.09
CA ALA A 83 3.61 17.94 -7.42
C ALA A 83 2.92 17.15 -6.31
N VAL A 84 3.59 16.16 -5.71
CA VAL A 84 3.03 15.39 -4.59
C VAL A 84 2.85 16.27 -3.35
N ALA A 85 3.79 17.18 -3.06
CA ALA A 85 3.71 18.08 -1.91
C ALA A 85 2.63 19.16 -2.07
N ALA A 86 2.37 19.60 -3.31
CA ALA A 86 1.32 20.57 -3.63
C ALA A 86 -0.07 19.93 -3.80
N ALA A 87 -0.15 18.59 -3.80
CA ALA A 87 -1.43 17.90 -3.93
C ALA A 87 -2.33 18.24 -2.73
N PRO A 88 -3.61 18.57 -2.96
CA PRO A 88 -4.53 18.89 -1.88
C PRO A 88 -4.69 17.69 -0.94
N PRO A 89 -4.99 17.94 0.35
CA PRO A 89 -5.32 16.87 1.26
C PRO A 89 -6.51 16.08 0.73
N LEU A 90 -6.40 14.76 0.82
CA LEU A 90 -7.52 13.88 0.51
C LEU A 90 -8.44 13.85 1.72
N HIS A 91 -9.69 14.26 1.53
CA HIS A 91 -10.72 14.16 2.55
C HIS A 91 -11.60 12.97 2.18
N GLY A 92 -11.42 11.85 2.87
CA GLY A 92 -12.20 10.65 2.61
C GLY A 92 -11.91 9.56 3.62
N THR A 93 -12.97 8.98 4.15
CA THR A 93 -12.93 7.69 4.82
C THR A 93 -13.32 6.60 3.83
N THR A 94 -12.78 5.42 4.04
CA THR A 94 -13.21 4.22 3.31
C THR A 94 -13.15 3.03 4.26
N SER A 95 -13.76 1.93 3.85
CA SER A 95 -13.83 0.74 4.64
C SER A 95 -13.22 -0.45 3.94
N ILE A 96 -12.53 -1.26 4.72
CA ILE A 96 -11.98 -2.53 4.30
C ILE A 96 -12.83 -3.61 4.96
N GLU A 97 -13.40 -4.48 4.13
CA GLU A 97 -14.33 -5.54 4.55
C GLU A 97 -13.75 -6.93 4.28
N ARG A 98 -12.75 -7.02 3.40
CA ARG A 98 -12.22 -8.28 2.90
C ARG A 98 -10.72 -8.24 2.69
N VAL A 99 -10.10 -9.40 2.82
CA VAL A 99 -8.75 -9.69 2.34
C VAL A 99 -8.85 -10.63 1.15
N ALA A 100 -8.11 -10.35 0.08
CA ALA A 100 -8.08 -11.18 -1.11
C ALA A 100 -6.71 -11.83 -1.28
N LEU A 101 -6.69 -13.12 -1.63
CA LEU A 101 -5.50 -13.75 -2.19
C LEU A 101 -5.44 -13.40 -3.67
N VAL A 102 -4.36 -12.76 -4.08
CA VAL A 102 -4.16 -12.30 -5.46
C VAL A 102 -2.92 -12.96 -6.05
N GLU A 103 -3.08 -13.55 -7.22
CA GLU A 103 -1.99 -14.06 -8.04
C GLU A 103 -1.58 -13.01 -9.07
N SER A 104 -0.28 -12.82 -9.26
CA SER A 104 0.28 -11.92 -10.26
C SER A 104 1.15 -12.72 -11.24
N THR A 105 0.77 -12.74 -12.51
CA THR A 105 1.58 -13.30 -13.60
C THR A 105 2.29 -12.18 -14.34
N LEU A 106 3.63 -12.21 -14.38
CA LEU A 106 4.43 -11.23 -15.10
C LEU A 106 4.49 -11.59 -16.59
N LEU A 107 4.00 -10.70 -17.45
CA LEU A 107 4.11 -10.81 -18.91
C LEU A 107 4.99 -9.69 -19.46
N SER A 108 5.39 -9.82 -20.73
CA SER A 108 6.22 -8.84 -21.43
C SER A 108 5.56 -7.47 -21.57
N ASP A 109 4.23 -7.42 -21.60
CA ASP A 109 3.43 -6.19 -21.67
C ASP A 109 2.92 -5.71 -20.29
N GLY A 110 3.33 -6.37 -19.21
CA GLY A 110 3.03 -6.00 -17.83
C GLY A 110 2.37 -7.12 -17.01
N PRO A 111 2.16 -6.89 -15.70
CA PRO A 111 1.53 -7.89 -14.84
C PRO A 111 0.05 -8.08 -15.17
N ARG A 112 -0.44 -9.31 -15.03
CA ARG A 112 -1.86 -9.65 -14.96
C ARG A 112 -2.18 -10.14 -13.56
N TYR A 113 -3.27 -9.62 -13.00
CA TYR A 113 -3.69 -9.96 -11.64
C TYR A 113 -4.97 -10.78 -11.68
N ARG A 114 -5.00 -11.86 -10.91
CA ARG A 114 -6.17 -12.72 -10.73
C ARG A 114 -6.47 -12.86 -9.25
N ARG A 115 -7.71 -12.56 -8.85
CA ARG A 115 -8.19 -12.88 -7.50
C ARG A 115 -8.45 -14.37 -7.41
N VAL A 116 -7.74 -15.05 -6.50
CA VAL A 116 -7.84 -16.50 -6.28
C VAL A 116 -8.97 -16.81 -5.30
N ALA A 117 -9.01 -16.07 -4.18
CA ALA A 117 -9.99 -16.23 -3.11
C ALA A 117 -10.14 -14.91 -2.34
N PHE A 118 -11.14 -14.84 -1.47
CA PHE A 118 -11.29 -13.78 -0.49
C PHE A 118 -11.83 -14.32 0.84
N ALA A 119 -11.54 -13.60 1.92
CA ALA A 119 -12.13 -13.82 3.24
C ALA A 119 -12.70 -12.49 3.75
N GLU A 120 -13.90 -12.56 4.35
CA GLU A 120 -14.48 -11.43 5.09
C GLU A 120 -13.69 -11.19 6.38
N LEU A 121 -13.63 -9.92 6.80
CA LEU A 121 -13.02 -9.51 8.06
C LEU A 121 -13.98 -9.74 9.23
#